data_AF-A0A4Y8LBL3-F1
#
_entry.id   AF-A0A4Y8LBL3-F1
#
_cell.length_a   1.000
_cell.length_b   1.000
_cell.length_c   1.000
_cell.angle_alpha   90.00
_cell.angle_beta   90.00
_cell.angle_gamma   90.00
#
_symmetry.space_group_name_H-M   'P 1'
#
loop_
_entity.id
_entity.type
_entity.pdbx_description
1 polymer ?
#
loop_
_entity_poly.entity_id
_entity_poly.type
_entity_poly.pdbx_seq_one_letter_code
_entity_poly.pdbx_strand_id
1 'polypeptide(L)' 'MNAFKEKVYRQMETAEELLHLYAELEKKKKMRDFLMAMDILDSAEQMNAQLQELDRKLKEVQEVFDQLMNEVINTPSQ' A
#
# COMPACT_ATOMS: atom_id res chain seq x y z
N MET A 1 -21.28 18.41 2.44
CA MET A 1 -21.02 17.02 2.88
C MET A 1 -20.75 17.09 4.39
N ASN A 2 -21.32 16.21 5.23
CA ASN A 2 -21.00 16.22 6.67
C ASN A 2 -19.54 15.75 6.86
N ALA A 3 -18.79 16.37 7.78
CA ALA A 3 -17.39 16.05 8.11
C ALA A 3 -17.15 14.54 8.32
N PHE A 4 -18.10 13.81 8.89
CA PHE A 4 -18.01 12.35 9.00
C PHE A 4 -17.91 11.66 7.62
N LYS A 5 -18.74 12.06 6.65
CA LYS A 5 -18.74 11.49 5.30
C LYS A 5 -17.43 11.78 4.57
N GLU A 6 -16.85 12.95 4.78
CA GLU A 6 -15.56 13.31 4.19
C GLU A 6 -14.42 12.45 4.76
N LYS A 7 -14.41 12.21 6.08
CA LYS A 7 -13.42 11.33 6.71
C LYS A 7 -13.51 9.88 6.22
N VAL A 8 -14.73 9.34 6.13
CA VAL A 8 -14.96 7.99 5.58
C VAL A 8 -14.52 7.91 4.12
N TYR A 9 -14.81 8.94 3.32
CA TYR A 9 -14.39 8.98 1.92
C TYR A 9 -12.86 8.92 1.78
N ARG A 10 -12.12 9.75 2.54
CA ARG A 10 -10.64 9.72 2.55
C ARG A 10 -10.08 8.38 3.01
N GLN A 11 -10.72 7.76 4.01
CA GLN A 11 -10.36 6.42 4.48
C GLN A 11 -10.53 5.38 3.36
N MET A 12 -11.61 5.45 2.58
CA MET A 12 -11.84 4.55 1.45
C MET A 12 -10.79 4.74 0.34
N GLU A 13 -10.47 5.98 -0.03
CA GLU A 13 -9.42 6.25 -1.02
C GLU A 13 -8.06 5.68 -0.56
N THR A 14 -7.73 5.84 0.73
CA THR A 14 -6.49 5.30 1.29
C THR A 14 -6.49 3.76 1.32
N ALA A 15 -7.64 3.14 1.60
CA ALA A 15 -7.78 1.68 1.55
C ALA A 15 -7.62 1.13 0.13
N GLU A 16 -8.16 1.83 -0.88
CA GLU A 16 -7.98 1.47 -2.28
C GLU A 16 -6.51 1.56 -2.70
N GLU A 17 -5.80 2.61 -2.27
CA GLU A 17 -4.35 2.71 -2.50
C GLU A 17 -3.60 1.55 -1.83
N LEU A 18 -3.93 1.19 -0.59
CA LEU A 18 -3.33 0.03 0.07
C LEU A 18 -3.52 -1.26 -0.73
N LEU A 19 -4.76 -1.53 -1.16
CA LEU A 19 -5.06 -2.73 -1.96
C LEU A 19 -4.26 -2.75 -3.27
N HIS A 20 -4.15 -1.60 -3.94
CA HIS A 20 -3.36 -1.48 -5.16
C HIS A 20 -1.87 -1.75 -4.91
N LEU A 21 -1.29 -1.15 -3.87
CA LEU A 21 0.12 -1.35 -3.52
C LEU A 21 0.43 -2.80 -3.15
N TYR A 22 -0.47 -3.47 -2.43
CA TYR A 22 -0.34 -4.89 -2.11
C TYR A 22 -0.33 -5.76 -3.36
N ALA A 23 -1.24 -5.51 -4.31
CA ALA A 23 -1.31 -6.26 -5.56
C ALA A 23 -0.04 -6.08 -6.41
N GLU A 24 0.47 -4.85 -6.53
CA GLU A 24 1.72 -4.58 -7.25
C GLU A 24 2.93 -5.22 -6.57
N LEU A 25 2.95 -5.27 -5.24
CA LEU A 25 4.01 -5.91 -4.46
C LEU A 25 4.03 -7.43 -4.68
N GLU A 26 2.87 -8.07 -4.66
CA GLU A 26 2.76 -9.50 -4.96
C GLU A 26 3.21 -9.83 -6.38
N LYS A 27 2.77 -9.02 -7.35
CA LYS A 27 3.15 -9.17 -8.77
C LYS A 27 4.67 -9.03 -8.96
N LYS A 28 5.30 -8.02 -8.36
CA LYS A 28 6.75 -7.81 -8.44
C LYS A 28 7.53 -8.92 -7.73
N LYS A 29 7.03 -9.45 -6.60
CA LYS A 29 7.63 -10.63 -5.94
C LYS A 29 7.63 -11.84 -6.85
N LYS A 30 6.48 -12.17 -7.46
CA LYS A 30 6.36 -13.27 -8.43
C LYS A 30 7.31 -13.09 -9.62
N MET A 31 7.42 -11.87 -10.15
CA MET A 31 8.33 -11.57 -11.26
C MET A 31 9.81 -11.72 -10.85
N ARG A 32 10.19 -11.21 -9.68
CA ARG A 32 11.55 -11.41 -9.15
C ARG A 32 11.87 -12.89 -9.02
N ASP A 33 10.97 -13.67 -8.42
CA ASP A 33 11.19 -15.10 -8.20
C ASP A 33 11.34 -15.86 -9.52
N PHE A 34 10.56 -15.48 -10.54
CA PHE A 34 10.72 -15.98 -11.89
C PHE A 34 12.07 -15.63 -12.51
N LEU A 35 12.53 -14.37 -12.38
CA LEU A 35 13.83 -13.93 -12.89
C LEU A 35 15.00 -14.65 -12.19
N MET A 36 14.89 -14.86 -10.87
CA MET A 36 15.87 -15.66 -10.11
C MET A 36 15.91 -17.10 -10.57
N ALA A 37 14.74 -17.71 -10.84
CA ALA A 37 14.67 -19.09 -11.36
C ALA A 37 15.24 -19.24 -12.78
N MET A 38 15.37 -18.14 -13.53
CA MET A 38 15.99 -18.08 -14.85
C MET A 38 17.48 -17.67 -14.82
N ASP A 39 18.08 -17.51 -13.64
CA ASP A 39 19.43 -16.97 -13.45
C ASP A 39 19.65 -15.56 -14.06
N ILE A 40 18.57 -14.77 -14.19
CA ILE A 40 18.63 -13.37 -14.67
C ILE A 40 18.83 -12.45 -13.45
N LEU A 41 20.05 -12.47 -12.90
CA LEU A 41 20.36 -11.88 -11.60
C LEU A 41 20.25 -10.35 -11.58
N ASP A 42 20.80 -9.65 -12.56
CA ASP A 42 20.78 -8.17 -12.60
C ASP A 42 19.35 -7.60 -12.56
N SER A 43 18.45 -8.18 -13.36
CA SER A 43 17.03 -7.79 -13.38
C SER A 43 16.31 -8.16 -12.08
N ALA A 44 16.66 -9.29 -11.46
CA ALA A 44 16.11 -9.69 -10.16
C ALA A 44 16.57 -8.74 -9.05
N GLU A 45 17.82 -8.28 -9.06
CA GLU A 45 18.35 -7.29 -8.12
C GLU A 45 17.66 -5.92 -8.29
N GLN A 46 17.49 -5.47 -9.53
CA GLN A 46 16.72 -4.25 -9.81
C GLN A 46 15.27 -4.35 -9.29
N MET A 47 14.62 -5.51 -9.51
CA MET A 47 13.29 -5.77 -8.99
C MET A 47 13.27 -5.77 -7.45
N ASN A 48 14.33 -6.23 -6.81
CA ASN A 48 14.46 -6.21 -5.36
C ASN A 48 14.53 -4.78 -4.81
N ALA A 49 15.27 -3.89 -5.46
CA ALA A 49 15.30 -2.47 -5.10
C ALA A 49 13.90 -1.82 -5.22
N GLN A 50 13.17 -2.13 -6.30
CA GLN A 50 11.79 -1.66 -6.48
C GLN A 50 10.84 -2.22 -5.42
N LEU A 51 11.02 -3.47 -4.99
CA LEU A 51 10.23 -4.08 -3.92
C LEU A 51 10.49 -3.40 -2.57
N GLN A 52 11.73 -2.99 -2.28
CA GLN A 52 12.06 -2.26 -1.05
C GLN A 52 11.41 -0.87 -1.03
N GLU A 53 11.42 -0.16 -2.16
CA GLU A 53 10.74 1.13 -2.28
C GLU A 53 9.23 0.98 -2.09
N LEU A 54 8.64 -0.05 -2.70
CA LEU A 54 7.21 -0.32 -2.60
C LEU A 54 6.80 -0.73 -1.17
N ASP A 55 7.63 -1.51 -0.46
CA ASP A 55 7.41 -1.87 0.94
C ASP A 55 7.47 -0.64 1.85
N ARG A 56 8.39 0.31 1.59
CA ARG A 56 8.44 1.59 2.31
C ARG A 56 7.16 2.38 2.09
N LYS A 57 6.73 2.55 0.83
CA LYS A 57 5.49 3.27 0.50
C LYS A 57 4.27 2.59 1.14
N LEU A 58 4.22 1.27 1.15
CA LEU A 58 3.11 0.53 1.75
C LEU A 58 3.00 0.80 3.26
N LYS A 59 4.13 0.85 3.98
CA LYS A 59 4.15 1.24 5.40
C LYS A 59 3.66 2.67 5.63
N GLU A 60 4.12 3.62 4.81
CA GLU A 60 3.67 5.02 4.91
C GLU A 60 2.16 5.14 4.73
N VAL A 61 1.58 4.49 3.72
CA VAL A 61 0.12 4.52 3.47
C VAL A 61 -0.64 3.78 4.57
N GLN A 62 -0.10 2.71 5.14
CA GLN A 62 -0.71 2.01 6.28
C GLN A 62 -0.80 2.91 7.50
N GLU A 63 0.27 3.63 7.83
CA GLU A 63 0.27 4.58 8.94
C GLU A 63 -0.78 5.67 8.75
N VAL A 64 -0.94 6.19 7.52
CA VAL A 64 -1.99 7.17 7.17
C VAL A 64 -3.39 6.55 7.33
N PHE A 65 -3.60 5.32 6.86
CA PHE A 65 -4.86 4.62 7.02
C PHE A 65 -5.24 4.45 8.50
N ASP A 66 -4.29 4.04 9.33
CA ASP A 66 -4.49 3.86 10.77
C ASP A 66 -4.81 5.20 11.47
N GLN A 67 -4.16 6.29 11.05
CA GLN A 67 -4.49 7.63 11.54
C GLN A 67 -5.92 8.04 11.16
N LEU A 68 -6.32 7.85 9.90
CA LEU A 68 -7.67 8.17 9.43
C LEU A 68 -8.74 7.31 10.10
N MET A 69 -8.46 6.03 10.36
CA MET A 69 -9.31 5.14 11.15
C MET A 69 -9.57 5.70 12.55
N ASN A 70 -8.51 6.14 13.23
CA ASN A 70 -8.62 6.77 14.55
C ASN A 70 -9.43 8.07 14.50
N GLU A 71 -9.28 8.87 13.45
CA GLU A 71 -10.07 10.10 13.28
C GLU A 71 -11.56 9.83 13.07
N VAL A 72 -11.92 8.78 12.34
CA VAL A 72 -13.31 8.37 12.13
C VAL A 72 -13.92 7.86 13.44
N ILE A 73 -13.22 6.98 14.17
CA ILE A 73 -13.69 6.41 15.45
C ILE A 73 -13.92 7.51 16.50
N ASN A 74 -13.03 8.49 16.57
CA ASN A 74 -13.11 9.58 17.56
C ASN A 74 -14.05 10.72 17.15
N THR A 75 -14.74 10.62 16.01
CA THR A 75 -15.75 11.63 15.62
C THR A 75 -17.08 11.31 16.30
N PRO A 76 -17.62 12.19 17.16
CA PRO A 76 -18.91 11.96 17.78
C PRO A 76 -20.00 11.84 16.71
N SER A 77 -20.76 10.76 16.75
CA SER A 77 -21.96 10.57 15.93
C SER A 77 -23.02 11.57 16.40
N GLN A 78 -23.02 12.78 15.84
CA GLN A 78 -24.12 13.74 16.01
C GLN A 78 -25.30 13.37 15.12
#